data_AF-A0A518D4C4-F1
#
_entry.id   AF-A0A518D4C4-F1
#
_cell.length_a   1.000
_cell.length_b   1.000
_cell.length_c   1.000
_cell.angle_alpha   90.00
_cell.angle_beta   90.00
_cell.angle_gamma   90.00
#
_symmetry.space_group_name_H-M   'P 1'
#
loop_
_entity.id
_entity.type
_entity.pdbx_description
1 polymer ?
#
loop_
_entity_poly.entity_id
_entity_poly.type
_entity_poly.pdbx_seq_one_letter_code
_entity_poly.pdbx_strand_id
1 'polypeptide(L)'
;MTDTLDPTPAPAARARALLRLLRDLNLSDERVTIAGARTVRIVGCRSLDEPADRVLVYRVRCGEIEYDLELNLHTDGEHGPEVVIRLTPDSPGTDRRVRLVGGADGPVTAPDLLARLDPDAAIAKDAAHFMRRVVRAAFAGPSAA
;
A
#
# COMPACT_ATOMS: atom_id res chain seq x y z
N MET A 1 2.31 21.54 -25.80
CA MET A 1 1.35 21.66 -24.69
C MET A 1 0.86 20.26 -24.38
N THR A 2 1.53 19.56 -23.49
CA THR A 2 1.08 18.25 -23.01
C THR A 2 0.05 18.53 -21.93
N ASP A 3 -1.22 18.40 -22.31
CA ASP A 3 -2.35 18.34 -21.39
C ASP A 3 -2.08 17.15 -20.46
N THR A 4 -1.50 17.43 -19.29
CA THR A 4 -1.28 16.42 -18.27
C THR A 4 -2.64 16.25 -17.61
N LEU A 5 -3.51 15.45 -18.25
CA LEU A 5 -4.77 15.04 -17.67
C LEU A 5 -4.46 14.47 -16.29
N ASP A 6 -4.85 15.22 -15.26
CA ASP A 6 -4.76 14.74 -13.89
C ASP A 6 -5.54 13.42 -13.81
N PRO A 7 -4.89 12.33 -13.38
CA PRO A 7 -5.53 11.02 -13.39
C PRO A 7 -6.75 11.03 -12.48
N THR A 8 -7.90 10.57 -13.00
CA THR A 8 -9.18 10.55 -12.27
C THR A 8 -9.03 9.86 -10.92
N PRO A 9 -9.42 10.48 -9.79
CA PRO A 9 -9.32 9.86 -8.47
C PRO A 9 -10.11 8.56 -8.40
N ALA A 10 -9.62 7.58 -7.62
CA ALA A 10 -10.35 6.34 -7.46
C ALA A 10 -11.63 6.53 -6.64
N PRO A 11 -12.70 5.75 -6.89
CA PRO A 11 -13.84 5.77 -5.98
C PRO A 11 -13.42 5.28 -4.58
N ALA A 12 -13.91 5.94 -3.52
CA ALA A 12 -13.60 5.53 -2.14
C ALA A 12 -13.99 4.06 -1.85
N ALA A 13 -15.09 3.59 -2.43
CA ALA A 13 -15.49 2.18 -2.33
C ALA A 13 -14.45 1.24 -2.93
N ARG A 14 -13.80 1.64 -4.02
CA ARG A 14 -12.74 0.87 -4.68
C ARG A 14 -11.47 0.82 -3.84
N ALA A 15 -11.09 1.95 -3.25
CA ALA A 15 -9.98 1.99 -2.32
C ALA A 15 -10.21 1.08 -1.10
N ARG A 16 -11.44 1.05 -0.55
CA ARG A 16 -11.79 0.11 0.53
C ARG A 16 -11.73 -1.35 0.07
N ALA A 17 -12.21 -1.65 -1.13
CA ALA A 17 -12.12 -3.00 -1.71
C ALA A 17 -10.66 -3.46 -1.86
N LEU A 18 -9.76 -2.55 -2.25
CA LEU A 18 -8.33 -2.81 -2.29
C LEU A 18 -7.77 -3.24 -0.92
N LEU A 19 -8.04 -2.48 0.15
CA LEU A 19 -7.55 -2.85 1.49
C LEU A 19 -8.16 -4.17 1.98
N ARG A 20 -9.45 -4.43 1.71
CA ARG A 20 -10.10 -5.70 2.05
C ARG A 20 -9.45 -6.88 1.33
N LEU A 21 -9.21 -6.77 0.03
CA LEU A 21 -8.51 -7.79 -0.75
C LEU A 21 -7.14 -8.10 -0.14
N LEU A 22 -6.36 -7.06 0.19
CA LEU A 22 -5.06 -7.22 0.81
C LEU A 22 -5.15 -7.90 2.17
N ARG A 23 -6.14 -7.57 3.02
CA ARG A 23 -6.38 -8.25 4.30
C ARG A 23 -6.71 -9.72 4.07
N ASP A 24 -7.69 -10.00 3.21
CA ASP A 24 -8.26 -11.34 3.03
C ASP A 24 -7.23 -12.33 2.45
N LEU A 25 -6.33 -11.84 1.59
CA LEU A 25 -5.23 -12.64 1.07
C LEU A 25 -4.14 -12.95 2.11
N ASN A 26 -4.08 -12.19 3.21
CA ASN A 26 -3.16 -12.37 4.32
C ASN A 26 -1.75 -12.78 3.86
N LEU A 27 -1.14 -11.93 3.04
CA LEU A 27 0.13 -12.25 2.40
C LEU A 27 1.20 -12.51 3.46
N SER A 28 1.81 -13.69 3.40
CA SER A 28 2.82 -14.14 4.34
C SER A 28 4.01 -14.74 3.59
N ASP A 29 5.18 -14.67 4.20
CA ASP A 29 6.46 -15.19 3.70
C ASP A 29 7.00 -14.59 2.41
N GLU A 30 6.39 -13.49 1.99
CA GLU A 30 6.89 -12.65 0.91
C GLU A 30 8.20 -11.97 1.30
N ARG A 31 9.23 -12.11 0.45
CA ARG A 31 10.52 -11.44 0.63
C ARG A 31 10.63 -10.25 -0.31
N VAL A 32 10.99 -9.11 0.26
CA VAL A 32 11.12 -7.84 -0.46
C VAL A 32 12.52 -7.30 -0.27
N THR A 33 13.30 -7.25 -1.35
CA THR A 33 14.56 -6.51 -1.36
C THR A 33 14.27 -5.01 -1.40
N ILE A 34 14.88 -4.26 -0.47
CA ILE A 34 14.79 -2.81 -0.33
C ILE A 34 16.19 -2.17 -0.51
N ALA A 35 16.27 -0.84 -0.43
CA ALA A 35 17.52 -0.11 -0.56
C ALA A 35 18.59 -0.58 0.45
N GLY A 36 19.85 -0.54 0.01
CA GLY A 36 21.00 -1.04 0.78
C GLY A 36 21.08 -2.57 0.85
N ALA A 37 20.47 -3.28 -0.11
CA ALA A 37 20.43 -4.75 -0.20
C ALA A 37 19.82 -5.46 1.03
N ARG A 38 19.08 -4.72 1.87
CA ARG A 38 18.34 -5.29 2.99
C ARG A 38 17.12 -6.06 2.47
N THR A 39 16.72 -7.07 3.22
CA THR A 39 15.54 -7.88 2.92
C THR A 39 14.50 -7.70 4.03
N VAL A 40 13.28 -7.37 3.61
CA VAL A 40 12.10 -7.31 4.47
C VAL A 40 11.25 -8.54 4.19
N ARG A 41 10.82 -9.25 5.23
CA ARG A 41 9.83 -10.33 5.14
C ARG A 41 8.47 -9.81 5.55
N ILE A 42 7.44 -10.05 4.74
CA ILE A 42 6.05 -9.86 5.17
C ILE A 42 5.68 -11.08 6.01
N VAL A 43 5.30 -10.86 7.27
CA VAL A 43 4.98 -11.93 8.22
C VAL A 43 3.51 -12.31 8.12
N GLY A 44 2.64 -11.32 7.93
CA GLY A 44 1.21 -11.52 7.79
C GLY A 44 0.41 -10.27 8.15
N CYS A 45 -0.88 -10.30 7.88
CA CYS A 45 -1.82 -9.27 8.29
C CYS A 45 -2.16 -9.40 9.77
N ARG A 46 -2.15 -8.29 10.50
CA ARG A 46 -2.62 -8.22 11.90
C ARG A 46 -4.10 -7.86 12.02
N SER A 47 -4.64 -7.15 11.02
CA SER A 47 -6.03 -6.68 11.01
C SER A 47 -7.03 -7.72 10.47
N LEU A 48 -6.80 -9.02 10.69
CA LEU A 48 -7.66 -10.08 10.12
C LEU A 48 -9.11 -10.01 10.65
N ASP A 49 -9.26 -9.70 11.94
CA ASP A 49 -10.56 -9.63 12.61
C ASP A 49 -11.19 -8.22 12.58
N GLU A 50 -10.48 -7.25 12.00
CA GLU A 50 -10.90 -5.85 11.93
C GLU A 50 -11.46 -5.50 10.55
N PRO A 51 -12.41 -4.57 10.46
CA PRO A 51 -12.83 -4.05 9.17
C PRO A 51 -11.66 -3.29 8.52
N ALA A 52 -11.12 -3.85 7.44
CA ALA A 52 -10.03 -3.25 6.66
C ALA A 52 -10.53 -2.17 5.69
N ASP A 53 -11.45 -1.33 6.14
CA ASP A 53 -12.05 -0.25 5.35
C ASP A 53 -11.45 1.13 5.66
N ARG A 54 -10.59 1.23 6.67
CA ARG A 54 -9.86 2.47 7.00
C ARG A 54 -8.39 2.25 7.31
N VAL A 55 -8.06 1.21 8.05
CA VAL A 55 -6.66 0.91 8.42
C VAL A 55 -6.40 -0.56 8.18
N LEU A 56 -5.25 -0.86 7.60
CA LEU A 56 -4.76 -2.21 7.42
C LEU A 56 -3.34 -2.30 7.97
N VAL A 57 -3.13 -3.17 8.95
CA VAL A 57 -1.83 -3.36 9.58
C VAL A 57 -1.24 -4.71 9.15
N TYR A 58 -0.02 -4.65 8.63
CA TYR A 58 0.79 -5.81 8.28
C TYR A 58 2.01 -5.89 9.18
N ARG A 59 2.32 -7.07 9.70
CA ARG A 59 3.61 -7.29 10.34
C ARG A 59 4.68 -7.53 9.28
N VAL A 60 5.78 -6.81 9.37
CA VAL A 60 6.97 -6.99 8.53
C VAL A 60 8.22 -7.10 9.38
N ARG A 61 9.22 -7.83 8.90
CA ARG A 61 10.48 -8.04 9.63
C ARG A 61 11.68 -7.67 8.76
N CYS A 62 12.58 -6.85 9.28
CA CYS A 62 13.84 -6.48 8.64
C CYS A 62 15.01 -6.83 9.57
N GLY A 63 15.72 -7.91 9.25
CA GLY A 63 16.71 -8.48 10.18
C GLY A 63 16.03 -9.02 11.45
N GLU A 64 16.50 -8.56 12.61
CA GLU A 64 15.97 -8.92 13.93
C GLU A 64 14.83 -7.99 14.41
N ILE A 65 14.53 -6.93 13.66
CA ILE A 65 13.52 -5.94 14.04
C ILE A 65 12.21 -6.23 13.32
N GLU A 66 11.12 -6.30 14.08
CA GLU A 66 9.76 -6.33 13.56
C GLU A 66 9.13 -4.95 13.57
N TYR A 67 8.35 -4.66 12.53
CA TYR A 67 7.59 -3.44 12.36
C TYR A 67 6.14 -3.77 12.03
N ASP A 68 5.24 -2.90 12.47
CA ASP A 68 3.89 -2.81 11.94
C ASP A 68 3.90 -1.81 10.75
N LEU A 69 3.56 -2.32 9.57
CA LEU A 69 3.32 -1.56 8.34
C LEU A 69 1.83 -1.21 8.30
N GLU A 70 1.53 0.05 8.56
CA GLU A 70 0.16 0.57 8.57
C GLU A 70 -0.18 1.21 7.22
N LEU A 71 -1.33 0.84 6.65
CA LEU A 71 -1.92 1.46 5.48
C LEU A 71 -3.22 2.14 5.90
N ASN A 72 -3.17 3.46 6.07
CA ASN A 72 -4.30 4.27 6.51
C ASN A 72 -4.97 4.90 5.29
N LEU A 73 -6.21 4.52 5.00
CA LEU A 73 -7.00 5.10 3.92
C LEU A 73 -7.64 6.41 4.37
N HIS A 74 -7.23 7.51 3.74
CA HIS A 74 -7.84 8.82 3.86
C HIS A 74 -8.71 9.08 2.64
N THR A 75 -9.93 9.57 2.86
CA THR A 75 -10.84 9.98 1.78
C THR A 75 -11.30 11.39 2.10
N ASP A 76 -10.45 12.38 1.83
CA ASP A 76 -10.94 13.75 1.74
C ASP A 76 -11.63 13.92 0.39
N GLY A 77 -12.79 14.58 0.37
CA GLY A 77 -13.63 14.65 -0.83
C GLY A 77 -13.01 15.46 -1.98
N GLU A 78 -11.88 16.13 -1.73
CA GLU A 78 -11.27 17.11 -2.64
C GLU A 78 -10.19 16.47 -3.53
N HIS A 79 -9.35 15.57 -2.98
CA HIS A 79 -8.27 14.92 -3.73
C HIS A 79 -8.55 13.44 -4.02
N GLY A 80 -9.64 12.91 -3.46
CA GLY A 80 -10.01 11.51 -3.54
C GLY A 80 -9.24 10.65 -2.54
N PRO A 81 -9.27 9.31 -2.70
CA PRO A 81 -8.65 8.40 -1.75
C PRO A 81 -7.12 8.44 -1.81
N GLU A 82 -6.50 8.54 -0.65
CA GLU A 82 -5.07 8.41 -0.43
C GLU A 82 -4.78 7.33 0.61
N VAL A 83 -3.68 6.61 0.45
CA VAL A 83 -3.16 5.70 1.47
C VAL A 83 -1.92 6.31 2.11
N VAL A 84 -1.97 6.52 3.42
CA VAL A 84 -0.83 6.93 4.23
C VAL A 84 -0.15 5.66 4.75
N ILE A 85 1.07 5.44 4.30
CA ILE A 85 1.93 4.31 4.65
C ILE A 85 2.82 4.74 5.81
N ARG A 86 2.80 3.97 6.91
CA ARG A 86 3.61 4.21 8.11
C ARG A 86 4.27 2.91 8.59
N LEU A 87 5.44 3.02 9.23
CA LEU A 87 6.14 1.93 9.90
C LEU A 87 6.30 2.23 11.40
N THR A 88 5.84 1.34 12.27
CA THR A 88 5.97 1.45 13.74
C THR A 88 6.66 0.22 14.34
N PRO A 89 7.48 0.33 15.42
CA PRO A 89 7.95 1.57 16.03
C PRO A 89 8.78 2.39 15.05
N ASP A 90 8.71 3.73 15.16
CA ASP A 90 9.21 4.70 14.17
C ASP A 90 10.45 4.19 13.42
N SER A 91 10.23 3.80 12.16
CA SER A 91 11.32 3.74 11.19
C SER A 91 11.82 5.18 11.00
N PRO A 92 13.10 5.42 10.68
CA PRO A 92 13.60 6.78 10.35
C PRO A 92 12.93 7.42 9.10
N GLY A 93 11.90 6.81 8.53
CA GLY A 93 11.12 7.31 7.41
C GLY A 93 9.87 8.05 7.88
N THR A 94 9.64 9.23 7.33
CA THR A 94 8.39 9.97 7.45
C THR A 94 7.23 9.21 6.80
N ASP A 95 6.01 9.36 7.34
CA ASP A 95 4.76 8.91 6.71
C ASP A 95 4.75 9.20 5.21
N ARG A 96 4.36 8.21 4.40
CA ARG A 96 4.29 8.36 2.95
C ARG A 96 2.86 8.34 2.47
N ARG A 97 2.42 9.44 1.85
CA ARG A 97 1.11 9.52 1.21
C ARG A 97 1.19 8.98 -0.22
N VAL A 98 0.21 8.18 -0.62
CA VAL A 98 0.10 7.59 -1.94
C VAL A 98 -1.30 7.85 -2.47
N ARG A 99 -1.40 8.55 -3.59
CA ARG A 99 -2.71 8.81 -4.21
C ARG A 99 -3.21 7.55 -4.94
N LEU A 100 -4.51 7.28 -4.82
CA LEU A 100 -5.17 6.21 -5.57
C LEU A 100 -6.03 6.80 -6.68
N VAL A 101 -5.80 6.32 -7.91
CA VAL A 101 -6.46 6.82 -9.13
C VAL A 101 -7.04 5.68 -9.96
N GLY A 102 -7.97 5.99 -10.85
CA GLY A 102 -8.65 5.05 -11.73
C GLY A 102 -9.66 4.15 -10.99
N GLY A 103 -9.81 2.90 -11.43
CA GLY A 103 -10.56 1.91 -10.69
C GLY A 103 -12.09 2.06 -10.64
N ALA A 104 -12.70 2.96 -11.42
CA ALA A 104 -14.16 3.01 -11.55
C ALA A 104 -14.73 1.68 -12.09
N ASP A 105 -14.14 1.19 -13.19
CA ASP A 105 -14.53 -0.05 -13.86
C ASP A 105 -13.32 -0.99 -14.06
N GLY A 106 -12.31 -0.92 -13.18
CA GLY A 106 -11.09 -1.72 -13.36
C GLY A 106 -10.04 -1.51 -12.27
N PRO A 107 -8.74 -1.49 -12.62
CA PRO A 107 -7.67 -1.46 -11.64
C PRO A 107 -7.55 -0.10 -10.94
N VAL A 108 -7.33 -0.15 -9.64
CA VAL A 108 -6.81 0.97 -8.86
C VAL A 108 -5.33 1.10 -9.14
N THR A 109 -4.89 2.30 -9.50
CA THR A 109 -3.48 2.61 -9.72
C THR A 109 -2.96 3.49 -8.58
N ALA A 110 -1.76 3.17 -8.10
CA ALA A 110 -0.99 3.96 -7.15
C ALA A 110 0.27 4.46 -7.87
N PRO A 111 0.23 5.65 -8.50
CA PRO A 111 1.33 6.15 -9.33
C PRO A 111 2.64 6.27 -8.56
N ASP A 112 2.59 6.75 -7.31
CA ASP A 112 3.76 6.92 -6.44
C ASP A 112 4.47 5.61 -6.09
N LEU A 113 3.76 4.49 -6.21
CA LEU A 113 4.27 3.14 -6.01
C LEU A 113 4.68 2.46 -7.32
N LEU A 114 4.34 3.06 -8.46
CA LEU A 114 4.40 2.43 -9.79
C LEU A 114 3.71 1.06 -9.78
N ALA A 115 2.52 1.02 -9.17
CA ALA A 115 1.77 -0.21 -8.94
C ALA A 115 0.30 -0.01 -9.31
N ARG A 116 -0.35 -1.10 -9.74
CA ARG A 116 -1.80 -1.15 -9.95
C ARG A 116 -2.33 -2.51 -9.51
N LEU A 117 -3.55 -2.54 -9.02
CA LEU A 117 -4.23 -3.77 -8.60
C LEU A 117 -5.71 -3.64 -8.89
N ASP A 118 -6.32 -4.71 -9.40
CA ASP A 118 -7.77 -4.78 -9.61
C ASP A 118 -8.43 -5.55 -8.46
N PRO A 119 -9.14 -4.88 -7.53
CA PRO A 119 -9.73 -5.55 -6.37
C PRO A 119 -10.66 -6.73 -6.69
N ASP A 120 -11.28 -6.77 -7.88
CA ASP A 120 -12.24 -7.83 -8.24
C ASP A 120 -11.61 -8.99 -9.01
N ALA A 121 -10.46 -8.75 -9.67
CA ALA A 121 -9.84 -9.72 -10.57
C ALA A 121 -8.44 -10.17 -10.12
N ALA A 122 -7.83 -9.44 -9.18
CA ALA A 122 -6.47 -9.72 -8.75
C ALA A 122 -6.35 -11.08 -8.06
N ILE A 123 -5.30 -11.79 -8.43
CA ILE A 123 -4.89 -13.02 -7.73
C ILE A 123 -3.82 -12.71 -6.68
N ALA A 124 -3.52 -13.68 -5.83
CA ALA A 124 -2.50 -13.56 -4.78
C ALA A 124 -1.15 -13.02 -5.29
N LYS A 125 -0.74 -13.40 -6.50
CA LYS A 125 0.50 -12.93 -7.13
C LYS A 125 0.48 -11.43 -7.43
N ASP A 126 -0.65 -10.90 -7.88
CA ASP A 126 -0.79 -9.46 -8.20
C ASP A 126 -0.77 -8.64 -6.91
N ALA A 127 -1.50 -9.12 -5.90
CA ALA A 127 -1.51 -8.51 -4.57
C ALA A 127 -0.12 -8.55 -3.92
N ALA A 128 0.61 -9.66 -4.06
CA ALA A 128 2.00 -9.77 -3.59
C ALA A 128 2.91 -8.78 -4.31
N HIS A 129 2.75 -8.59 -5.63
CA HIS A 129 3.49 -7.57 -6.36
C HIS A 129 3.18 -6.16 -5.83
N PHE A 130 1.90 -5.84 -5.62
CA PHE A 130 1.47 -4.57 -5.06
C PHE A 130 2.06 -4.34 -3.66
N MET A 131 1.95 -5.32 -2.76
CA MET A 131 2.52 -5.23 -1.41
C MET A 131 4.04 -5.09 -1.40
N ARG A 132 4.76 -5.75 -2.31
CA ARG A 132 6.21 -5.53 -2.46
C ARG A 132 6.54 -4.08 -2.80
N ARG A 133 5.69 -3.40 -3.59
CA ARG A 133 5.85 -1.97 -3.91
C ARG A 133 5.56 -1.09 -2.70
N VAL A 134 4.49 -1.38 -1.95
CA VAL A 134 4.17 -0.72 -0.68
C VAL A 134 5.32 -0.82 0.31
N VAL A 135 5.85 -2.04 0.55
CA VAL A 135 6.98 -2.28 1.45
C VAL A 135 8.22 -1.50 0.99
N ARG A 136 8.56 -1.54 -0.30
CA ARG A 136 9.68 -0.75 -0.82
C ARG A 136 9.52 0.74 -0.57
N ALA A 137 8.31 1.27 -0.74
CA ALA A 137 8.02 2.68 -0.54
C ALA A 137 8.09 3.09 0.94
N ALA A 138 7.68 2.21 1.86
CA ALA A 138 7.75 2.42 3.31
C ALA A 138 9.21 2.48 3.81
N PHE A 139 10.10 1.70 3.20
CA PHE A 139 11.52 1.62 3.57
C PHE A 139 12.44 2.50 2.72
N ALA A 140 11.91 3.15 1.68
CA ALA A 140 12.59 4.25 1.02
C ALA A 140 12.48 5.46 1.96
N GLY A 141 13.61 5.99 2.46
CA GLY A 141 13.63 7.19 3.29
C GLY A 141 12.93 8.38 2.60
N PRO A 142 12.80 9.54 3.28
CA PRO A 142 12.12 10.70 2.70
C PRO A 142 12.67 10.97 1.31
N SER A 143 11.79 10.94 0.31
CA SER A 143 12.15 11.36 -1.04
C SER A 143 12.57 12.81 -0.91
N ALA A 144 13.84 13.11 -1.20
CA ALA A 144 14.27 14.49 -1.35
C ALA A 144 13.38 15.12 -2.43
N ALA A 145 12.49 16.00 -1.99
CA ALA A 145 11.78 16.92 -2.86
C ALA A 145 12.74 18.03 -3.31
#